data_AF-A0A9N9GCV8-F1
#
_entry.id   AF-A0A9N9GCV8-F1
#
_cell.length_a   1.000
_cell.length_b   1.000
_cell.length_c   1.000
_cell.angle_alpha   90.00
_cell.angle_beta   90.00
_cell.angle_gamma   90.00
#
_symmetry.space_group_name_H-M   'P 1'
#
loop_
_entity.id
_entity.type
_entity.pdbx_description
1 polymer ?
#
loop_
_entity_poly.entity_id
_entity_poly.type
_entity_poly.pdbx_seq_one_letter_code
_entity_poly.pdbx_strand_id
1 'polypeptide(L)'
;YYPKKDTSLYFKINSPEIAHFLVLGQDLLGKRYSHPYRKDSQGYVVKANEFIQEEEGTSIVHLAPAFGAEDFAIAKKEKMTIDCPVEPNGLFNEKIAISELIGQHYSEP
;
A
#
# COMPACT_ATOMS: atom_id res chain seq x y z
N TYR A 1 -24.97 4.60 10.07
CA TYR A 1 -24.84 6.07 10.05
C TYR A 1 -24.23 6.46 11.38
N TYR A 2 -22.90 6.64 11.45
CA TYR A 2 -22.21 7.07 12.66
C TYR A 2 -21.58 8.44 12.41
N PRO A 3 -21.81 9.45 13.27
CA PRO A 3 -21.35 10.81 13.02
C PRO A 3 -19.83 10.91 13.22
N LYS A 4 -19.15 11.59 12.29
CA LYS A 4 -17.71 11.88 12.37
C LYS A 4 -17.39 12.67 13.64
N LYS A 5 -16.52 12.15 14.50
CA LYS A 5 -15.93 12.89 15.63
C LYS A 5 -14.51 13.33 15.30
N ASP A 6 -14.26 14.55 15.73
CA ASP A 6 -12.99 15.28 15.72
C ASP A 6 -11.79 14.40 16.12
N THR A 7 -10.73 14.39 15.30
CA THR A 7 -9.60 13.43 15.39
C THR A 7 -8.37 13.96 16.12
N SER A 8 -8.41 15.13 16.76
CA SER A 8 -7.28 15.58 17.59
C SER A 8 -7.41 15.05 19.03
N LEU A 9 -6.75 13.94 19.33
CA LEU A 9 -6.60 13.40 20.68
C LEU A 9 -5.25 13.86 21.26
N TYR A 10 -5.29 14.74 22.27
CA TYR A 10 -4.14 15.07 23.11
C TYR A 10 -4.31 14.40 24.48
N PHE A 11 -3.33 13.59 24.89
CA PHE A 11 -3.30 12.98 26.23
C PHE A 11 -2.04 13.38 26.98
N LYS A 12 -2.22 13.73 28.26
CA LYS A 12 -1.14 13.91 29.23
C LYS A 12 -1.02 12.61 30.01
N ILE A 13 0.02 11.83 29.71
CA ILE A 13 0.26 10.52 30.33
C ILE A 13 0.98 10.74 31.67
N ASN A 14 0.37 10.30 32.78
CA ASN A 14 0.90 10.47 34.13
C ASN A 14 1.56 9.18 34.70
N SER A 15 1.56 8.06 33.96
CA SER A 15 2.16 6.75 34.32
C SER A 15 2.23 5.82 33.09
N PRO A 16 3.10 4.78 33.06
CA PRO A 16 3.24 3.93 31.87
C PRO A 16 2.10 2.89 31.80
N GLU A 17 0.98 3.28 31.19
CA GLU A 17 -0.07 2.34 30.78
C GLU A 17 0.02 2.08 29.28
N ILE A 18 -0.14 0.81 28.87
CA ILE A 18 -0.19 0.44 27.44
C ILE A 18 -1.53 0.92 26.87
N ALA A 19 -1.48 2.02 26.11
CA ALA A 19 -2.63 2.48 25.34
C ALA A 19 -2.78 1.63 24.07
N HIS A 20 -3.92 0.96 23.92
CA HIS A 20 -4.32 0.35 22.65
C HIS A 20 -5.09 1.39 21.83
N PHE A 21 -4.65 1.61 20.59
CA PHE A 21 -5.35 2.47 19.64
C PHE A 21 -6.03 1.59 18.60
N LEU A 22 -7.35 1.74 18.49
CA LEU A 22 -8.14 1.12 17.43
C LEU A 22 -8.34 2.14 16.32
N VAL A 23 -8.02 1.74 15.10
CA VAL A 23 -8.26 2.53 13.88
C VAL A 23 -9.13 1.68 12.97
N LEU A 24 -10.26 2.21 12.53
CA LEU A 24 -11.10 1.50 11.59
C LEU A 24 -10.47 1.54 10.19
N GLY A 25 -10.60 0.46 9.41
CA GLY A 25 -10.09 0.44 8.03
C GLY A 25 -10.64 1.57 7.15
N GLN A 26 -11.89 1.97 7.37
CA GLN A 26 -12.49 3.14 6.71
C GLN A 26 -11.75 4.46 6.99
N ASP A 27 -11.12 4.59 8.15
CA ASP A 27 -10.40 5.79 8.56
C ASP A 27 -8.98 5.83 7.96
N LEU A 28 -8.52 4.71 7.41
CA LEU A 28 -7.28 4.60 6.65
C LEU A 28 -7.47 5.02 5.19
N LEU A 29 -8.69 4.99 4.64
CA LEU A 29 -8.93 5.32 3.23
C LEU A 29 -8.41 6.71 2.87
N GLY A 30 -7.61 6.79 1.80
CA GLY A 30 -6.96 8.01 1.33
C GLY A 30 -5.76 8.47 2.16
N LYS A 31 -5.40 7.79 3.27
CA LYS A 31 -4.16 8.09 4.00
C LYS A 31 -2.97 7.80 3.09
N ARG A 32 -2.03 8.73 3.06
CA ARG A 32 -0.80 8.63 2.27
C ARG A 32 0.28 7.91 3.06
N TYR A 33 1.11 7.16 2.35
CA TYR A 33 2.29 6.51 2.91
C TYR A 33 3.48 6.68 1.98
N SER A 34 4.68 6.67 2.56
CA SER A 34 5.90 6.74 1.78
C SER A 34 6.16 5.43 1.06
N HIS A 35 6.46 5.51 -0.24
CA HIS A 35 6.85 4.34 -1.00
C HIS A 35 8.16 3.77 -0.42
N PRO A 36 8.31 2.43 -0.28
CA PRO A 36 9.44 1.82 0.41
C PRO A 36 10.82 2.23 -0.12
N TYR A 37 10.97 2.38 -1.44
CA TYR A 37 12.24 2.78 -2.07
C TYR A 37 12.15 3.99 -3.02
N ARG A 38 10.95 4.36 -3.53
CA ARG A 38 10.77 5.50 -4.44
C ARG A 38 10.57 6.79 -3.66
N LYS A 39 11.66 7.55 -3.44
CA LYS A 39 11.63 8.80 -2.65
C LYS A 39 10.73 9.89 -3.26
N ASP A 40 10.53 9.85 -4.57
CA ASP A 40 9.69 10.77 -5.35
C ASP A 40 8.22 10.37 -5.38
N SER A 41 7.86 9.20 -4.82
CA SER A 41 6.51 8.65 -4.88
C SER A 41 5.89 8.47 -3.49
N GLN A 42 4.57 8.59 -3.45
CA GLN A 42 3.76 8.33 -2.26
C GLN A 42 2.58 7.47 -2.69
N GLY A 43 2.30 6.43 -1.92
CA GLY A 43 1.08 5.65 -2.09
C GLY A 43 -0.07 6.24 -1.28
N TYR A 44 -1.26 5.67 -1.47
CA TYR A 44 -2.42 5.96 -0.65
C TYR A 44 -3.25 4.69 -0.46
N VAL A 45 -3.96 4.61 0.66
CA VAL A 45 -4.82 3.47 0.95
C VAL A 45 -6.12 3.58 0.16
N VAL A 46 -6.47 2.52 -0.56
CA VAL A 46 -7.72 2.40 -1.30
C VAL A 46 -8.63 1.36 -0.65
N LYS A 47 -9.91 1.41 -1.01
CA LYS A 47 -10.85 0.41 -0.52
C LYS A 47 -10.51 -0.94 -1.15
N ALA A 48 -10.24 -1.91 -0.29
CA ALA A 48 -10.15 -3.31 -0.66
C ALA A 48 -11.45 -3.78 -1.32
N ASN A 49 -11.33 -4.57 -2.38
CA ASN A 49 -12.44 -5.36 -2.90
C ASN A 49 -12.72 -6.56 -1.96
N GLU A 50 -13.69 -7.39 -2.31
CA GLU A 50 -14.20 -8.52 -1.50
C GLU A 50 -13.20 -9.68 -1.31
N PHE A 51 -11.96 -9.55 -1.78
CA PHE A 51 -10.97 -10.64 -1.82
C PHE A 51 -9.97 -10.64 -0.65
N ILE A 52 -9.97 -9.61 0.21
CA ILE A 52 -9.10 -9.59 1.40
C ILE A 52 -9.77 -10.38 2.52
N GLN A 53 -9.08 -11.40 3.03
CA GLN A 53 -9.51 -12.19 4.19
C GLN A 53 -8.83 -11.69 5.46
N GLU A 54 -9.53 -11.78 6.59
CA GLU A 54 -9.03 -11.31 7.89
C GLU A 54 -7.96 -12.25 8.45
N GLU A 55 -8.05 -13.53 8.09
CA GLU A 55 -7.24 -14.61 8.63
C GLU A 55 -5.87 -14.74 7.97
N GLU A 56 -5.62 -13.98 6.89
CA GLU A 56 -4.39 -14.06 6.10
C GLU A 56 -3.57 -12.77 6.16
N GLY A 57 -2.27 -12.92 6.48
CA GLY A 57 -1.32 -11.82 6.50
C GLY A 57 -1.63 -10.77 7.56
N THR A 58 -1.74 -9.51 7.15
CA THR A 58 -2.05 -8.35 8.03
C THR A 58 -3.37 -7.69 7.67
N SER A 59 -4.09 -8.24 6.69
CA SER A 59 -5.26 -7.63 6.04
C SER A 59 -5.00 -6.25 5.39
N ILE A 60 -3.73 -5.83 5.26
CA ILE A 60 -3.29 -4.69 4.44
C ILE A 60 -2.44 -5.26 3.30
N VAL A 61 -2.95 -5.13 2.08
CA VAL A 61 -2.36 -5.79 0.91
C VAL A 61 -1.64 -4.76 0.02
N HIS A 62 -0.41 -5.09 -0.40
CA HIS A 62 0.30 -4.32 -1.41
C HIS A 62 -0.37 -4.50 -2.78
N LEU A 63 -0.57 -3.39 -3.49
CA LEU A 63 -1.22 -3.36 -4.79
C LEU A 63 -0.19 -3.14 -5.90
N ALA A 64 -0.06 -4.13 -6.79
CA ALA A 64 0.89 -4.16 -7.90
C ALA A 64 0.17 -4.47 -9.24
N PRO A 65 -0.45 -3.46 -9.89
CA PRO A 65 -1.43 -3.66 -10.97
C PRO A 65 -0.93 -4.35 -12.23
N ALA A 66 0.39 -4.39 -12.44
CA ALA A 66 1.00 -5.08 -13.56
C ALA A 66 1.11 -6.60 -13.37
N PHE A 67 0.85 -7.12 -12.15
CA PHE A 67 1.17 -8.50 -11.76
C PHE A 67 -0.04 -9.30 -11.24
N GLY A 68 -1.16 -8.65 -10.91
CA GLY A 68 -2.37 -9.30 -10.40
C GLY A 68 -3.63 -8.80 -11.09
N ALA A 69 -4.59 -9.71 -11.35
CA ALA A 69 -5.85 -9.35 -11.99
C ALA A 69 -6.74 -8.49 -11.08
N GLU A 70 -6.76 -8.79 -9.79
CA GLU A 70 -7.47 -8.06 -8.75
C GLU A 70 -6.89 -6.65 -8.59
N ASP A 71 -5.56 -6.54 -8.57
CA ASP A 71 -4.84 -5.26 -8.49
C ASP A 71 -5.11 -4.39 -9.72
N PHE A 72 -5.10 -5.00 -10.91
CA PHE A 72 -5.45 -4.32 -12.16
C PHE A 72 -6.88 -3.77 -12.13
N ALA A 73 -7.84 -4.56 -11.65
CA ALA A 73 -9.24 -4.14 -11.54
C ALA A 73 -9.41 -2.93 -10.59
N ILE A 74 -8.72 -2.94 -9.45
CA ILE A 74 -8.71 -1.82 -8.49
C ILE A 74 -8.05 -0.59 -9.13
N ALA A 75 -6.86 -0.75 -9.72
CA ALA A 75 -6.14 0.34 -10.36
C ALA A 75 -6.96 1.01 -11.48
N LYS A 76 -7.68 0.22 -12.29
CA LYS A 76 -8.56 0.73 -13.33
C LYS A 76 -9.72 1.54 -12.76
N LYS A 77 -10.33 1.08 -11.65
CA LYS A 77 -11.42 1.79 -10.97
C LYS A 77 -10.93 3.11 -10.35
N GLU A 78 -9.76 3.08 -9.73
CA GLU A 78 -9.12 4.23 -9.08
C GLU A 78 -8.37 5.15 -10.08
N LYS A 79 -8.35 4.80 -11.37
CA LYS A 79 -7.64 5.51 -12.45
C LYS A 79 -6.15 5.72 -12.16
N MET A 80 -5.52 4.71 -11.57
CA MET A 80 -4.08 4.70 -11.28
C MET A 80 -3.26 4.49 -12.56
N THR A 81 -2.06 5.05 -12.58
CA THR A 81 -1.05 4.70 -13.59
C THR A 81 -0.54 3.29 -13.33
N ILE A 82 -0.36 2.52 -14.40
CA ILE A 82 0.13 1.14 -14.32
C ILE A 82 1.56 1.13 -14.85
N ASP A 83 2.50 0.89 -13.95
CA ASP A 83 3.91 0.71 -14.28
C ASP A 83 4.33 -0.75 -14.06
N CYS A 84 4.95 -1.33 -15.08
CA CYS A 84 5.56 -2.66 -15.01
C CYS A 84 7.09 -2.48 -15.03
N PRO A 85 7.78 -2.68 -13.89
CA PRO A 85 9.23 -2.58 -13.82
C PRO A 85 9.96 -3.81 -14.35
N VAL A 86 9.23 -4.82 -14.86
CA VAL A 86 9.78 -6.08 -15.36
C VAL A 86 9.44 -6.24 -16.84
N GLU A 87 10.45 -6.59 -17.64
CA GLU A 87 10.33 -6.88 -19.07
C GLU A 87 9.84 -8.32 -19.33
N PRO A 88 9.39 -8.66 -20.56
CA PRO A 88 8.92 -10.02 -20.89
C PRO A 88 9.95 -11.13 -20.68
N ASN A 89 11.25 -10.81 -20.65
CA ASN A 89 12.34 -11.73 -20.36
C ASN A 89 12.68 -11.83 -18.86
N GLY A 90 11.87 -11.22 -17.97
CA GLY A 90 12.05 -11.24 -16.53
C GLY A 90 13.09 -10.26 -15.98
N LEU A 91 13.70 -9.41 -16.81
CA LEU A 91 14.67 -8.42 -16.36
C LEU A 91 14.00 -7.14 -15.87
N PHE A 92 14.55 -6.51 -14.83
CA PHE A 92 14.10 -5.19 -14.41
C PHE A 92 14.51 -4.10 -15.41
N ASN A 93 13.60 -3.15 -15.67
CA ASN A 93 13.83 -1.94 -16.46
C ASN A 93 13.99 -0.69 -15.56
N GLU A 94 14.21 0.47 -16.17
CA GLU A 94 14.43 1.75 -15.47
C GLU A 94 13.28 2.14 -14.51
N LYS A 95 12.06 1.61 -14.71
CA LYS A 95 10.92 1.91 -13.85
C LYS A 95 11.07 1.33 -12.44
N ILE A 96 11.99 0.40 -12.20
CA ILE A 96 12.26 -0.14 -10.86
C ILE A 96 12.82 0.92 -9.89
N ALA A 97 13.40 2.02 -10.39
CA ALA A 97 13.98 3.11 -9.59
C ALA A 97 15.03 2.68 -8.54
N ILE A 98 15.61 1.49 -8.72
CA ILE A 98 16.78 0.98 -8.01
C ILE A 98 17.80 0.62 -9.09
N SER A 99 18.77 1.50 -9.30
CA SER A 99 19.73 1.41 -10.41
C SER A 99 20.47 0.07 -10.46
N GLU A 100 20.77 -0.48 -9.29
CA GLU A 100 21.51 -1.72 -9.08
C GLU A 100 20.75 -2.93 -9.61
N LEU A 101 19.41 -2.87 -9.66
CA LEU A 101 18.57 -3.97 -10.13
C LEU A 101 18.35 -3.96 -11.64
N ILE A 102 18.62 -2.86 -12.34
CA ILE A 102 18.37 -2.75 -13.79
C ILE A 102 19.16 -3.83 -14.53
N GLY A 103 18.47 -4.64 -15.34
CA GLY A 103 19.05 -5.75 -16.07
C GLY A 103 19.24 -7.04 -15.26
N GLN A 104 18.94 -7.04 -13.95
CA GLN A 104 18.88 -8.27 -13.15
C GLN A 104 17.54 -8.97 -13.36
N HIS A 105 17.53 -10.30 -13.33
CA HIS A 105 16.30 -11.08 -13.41
C HIS A 105 15.59 -11.09 -12.06
N TYR A 106 14.25 -10.96 -12.04
CA TYR A 106 13.47 -10.79 -10.80
C TYR A 106 13.58 -11.96 -9.81
N SER A 107 14.04 -13.12 -10.26
CA SER A 107 14.18 -14.34 -9.46
C SER A 107 15.59 -14.57 -8.95
N GLU A 108 16.55 -13.73 -9.31
CA GLU A 108 17.91 -13.82 -8.76
C GLU A 108 17.91 -13.40 -7.28
N PRO A 109 18.68 -14.08 -6.41
CA PRO A 109 18.70 -13.83 -4.97
C PRO A 109 19.38 -12.53 -4.56
#